data_AF-A0A7W0LSY8-F1
#
_entry.id   AF-A0A7W0LSY8-F1
#
_cell.length_a   1.000
_cell.length_b   1.000
_cell.length_c   1.000
_cell.angle_alpha   90.00
_cell.angle_beta   90.00
_cell.angle_gamma   90.00
#
_symmetry.space_group_name_H-M   'P 1'
#
loop_
_entity.id
_entity.type
_entity.pdbx_description
1 polymer ?
#
loop_
_entity_poly.entity_id
_entity_poly.type
_entity_poly.pdbx_seq_one_letter_code
_entity_poly.pdbx_strand_id
1 'polypeptide(L)'
;MGGYNWWVPVLEPFADLAAQPDPPLDRLVLALASEFRELDANTAIAELDLLGSELAAFAGEGPRGEAAALREVLGQRHGFSGDRDDYDNPDNSMLDIVLQRRKGLPILLSIVYVEVARRGGAALAGVGLPGHFVVGHFGQVPPLLLDPFAGGAELAIEVPVAVRPWGSHETALRMLNNLVASYLSRHDLGRAIRAAEMRLALPIAGSDAESLASELASLRARLN
;
A
#
# COMPACT_ATOMS: atom_id res chain seq x y z
N MET A 1 -25.74 -6.64 34.97
CA MET A 1 -24.31 -6.64 34.61
C MET A 1 -24.19 -7.31 33.26
N GLY A 2 -24.36 -6.55 32.18
CA GLY A 2 -24.25 -7.07 30.81
C GLY A 2 -22.80 -6.97 30.38
N GLY A 3 -22.15 -8.11 30.20
CA GLY A 3 -20.81 -8.16 29.60
C GLY A 3 -20.92 -7.77 28.13
N TYR A 4 -20.45 -6.57 27.80
CA TYR A 4 -20.18 -6.20 26.41
C TYR A 4 -19.02 -7.07 25.95
N ASN A 5 -19.32 -8.00 25.05
CA ASN A 5 -18.31 -8.76 24.35
C ASN A 5 -17.61 -7.78 23.39
N TRP A 6 -16.45 -7.25 23.78
CA TRP A 6 -15.61 -6.44 22.91
C TRP A 6 -15.04 -7.37 21.83
N TRP A 7 -15.79 -7.54 20.74
CA TRP A 7 -15.28 -8.19 19.55
C TRP A 7 -14.28 -7.22 18.91
N VAL A 8 -13.01 -7.36 19.30
CA VAL A 8 -11.90 -6.74 18.58
C VAL A 8 -11.80 -7.51 17.26
N PRO A 9 -11.96 -6.88 16.09
CA PRO A 9 -11.83 -7.58 14.82
C PRO A 9 -10.41 -8.16 14.72
N VAL A 10 -10.30 -9.48 14.76
CA VAL A 10 -9.03 -10.15 14.46
C VAL A 10 -8.71 -9.87 12.99
N LEU A 11 -7.45 -9.55 12.68
CA LEU A 11 -6.99 -9.43 11.30
C LEU A 11 -7.19 -10.78 10.61
N GLU A 12 -7.95 -10.81 9.52
CA GLU A 12 -8.18 -12.03 8.77
C GLU A 12 -6.88 -12.50 8.09
N PRO A 13 -6.69 -13.82 7.91
CA PRO A 13 -5.56 -14.35 7.15
C PRO A 13 -5.47 -13.75 5.75
N PHE A 14 -4.24 -13.56 5.25
CA PHE A 14 -4.03 -12.96 3.93
C PHE A 14 -4.77 -13.70 2.81
N ALA A 15 -4.79 -15.03 2.84
CA ALA A 15 -5.48 -15.85 1.84
C ALA A 15 -7.00 -15.59 1.80
N ASP A 16 -7.62 -15.37 2.96
CA ASP A 16 -9.07 -15.12 3.06
C ASP A 16 -9.41 -13.74 2.51
N LEU A 17 -8.58 -12.73 2.78
CA LEU A 17 -8.73 -11.39 2.20
C LEU A 17 -8.43 -11.40 0.69
N ALA A 18 -7.37 -12.09 0.26
CA ALA A 18 -6.99 -12.20 -1.14
C ALA A 18 -8.10 -12.83 -2.00
N ALA A 19 -8.86 -13.78 -1.44
CA ALA A 19 -9.97 -14.43 -2.13
C ALA A 19 -11.23 -13.54 -2.27
N GLN A 20 -11.34 -12.43 -1.53
CA GLN A 20 -12.46 -11.51 -1.68
C GLN A 20 -12.34 -10.74 -3.01
N PRO A 21 -13.46 -10.41 -3.69
CA PRO A 21 -13.41 -9.66 -4.95
C PRO A 21 -12.87 -8.23 -4.82
N ASP A 22 -13.11 -7.57 -3.69
CA ASP A 22 -12.67 -6.20 -3.40
C ASP A 22 -12.34 -6.06 -1.91
N PRO A 23 -11.21 -6.65 -1.45
CA PRO A 23 -10.84 -6.61 -0.04
C PRO A 23 -10.45 -5.18 0.37
N PRO A 24 -10.73 -4.78 1.62
CA PRO A 24 -10.21 -3.52 2.17
C PRO A 24 -8.68 -3.50 2.06
N LEU A 25 -8.14 -2.48 1.39
CA LEU A 25 -6.73 -2.42 1.04
C LEU A 25 -5.84 -2.39 2.29
N ASP A 26 -6.18 -1.56 3.29
CA ASP A 26 -5.51 -1.51 4.60
C ASP A 26 -5.41 -2.89 5.26
N ARG A 27 -6.52 -3.64 5.32
CA ARG A 27 -6.55 -4.99 5.91
C ARG A 27 -5.73 -5.97 5.08
N LEU A 28 -5.86 -5.95 3.76
CA LEU A 28 -5.11 -6.83 2.87
C LEU A 28 -3.59 -6.65 3.05
N VAL A 29 -3.11 -5.41 3.14
CA VAL A 29 -1.67 -5.15 3.25
C VAL A 29 -1.14 -5.36 4.68
N LEU A 30 -1.98 -5.20 5.72
CA LEU A 30 -1.62 -5.61 7.09
C LEU A 30 -1.53 -7.13 7.19
N ALA A 31 -2.48 -7.86 6.59
CA ALA A 31 -2.43 -9.32 6.55
C ALA A 31 -1.19 -9.80 5.80
N LEU A 32 -0.84 -9.13 4.69
CA LEU A 32 0.42 -9.39 3.98
C LEU A 32 1.63 -9.18 4.89
N ALA A 33 1.71 -8.07 5.62
CA ALA A 33 2.83 -7.80 6.52
C ALA A 33 2.94 -8.85 7.65
N SER A 34 1.81 -9.33 8.14
CA SER A 34 1.75 -10.33 9.22
C SER A 34 2.37 -11.69 8.85
N GLU A 35 2.52 -11.97 7.55
CA GLU A 35 3.19 -13.19 7.04
C GLU A 35 4.72 -13.16 7.21
N PHE A 36 5.29 -11.98 7.49
CA PHE A 36 6.75 -11.80 7.62
C PHE A 36 7.18 -11.37 9.01
N ARG A 37 6.24 -10.89 9.84
CA ARG A 37 6.51 -10.32 11.17
C ARG A 37 5.25 -10.35 12.04
N GLU A 38 5.46 -10.37 13.35
CA GLU A 38 4.39 -10.06 14.31
C GLU A 38 4.08 -8.56 14.28
N LEU A 39 2.80 -8.21 14.32
CA LEU A 39 2.33 -6.82 14.32
C LEU A 39 1.00 -6.67 15.06
N ASP A 40 0.72 -5.44 15.50
CA ASP A 40 -0.59 -5.05 16.03
C ASP A 40 -1.39 -4.29 14.95
N ALA A 41 -2.29 -5.02 14.30
CA ALA A 41 -3.12 -4.49 13.22
C ALA A 41 -4.08 -3.40 13.71
N ASN A 42 -4.56 -3.50 14.95
CA ASN A 42 -5.50 -2.52 15.50
C ASN A 42 -4.81 -1.19 15.73
N THR A 43 -3.57 -1.21 16.23
CA THR A 43 -2.76 0.02 16.37
C THR A 43 -2.52 0.67 15.01
N ALA A 44 -2.19 -0.11 13.97
CA ALA A 44 -2.00 0.43 12.62
C ALA A 44 -3.29 1.03 12.02
N ILE A 45 -4.44 0.37 12.20
CA ILE A 45 -5.74 0.88 11.75
C ILE A 45 -6.13 2.15 12.51
N ALA A 46 -5.96 2.16 13.83
CA ALA A 46 -6.26 3.33 14.66
C ALA A 46 -5.41 4.54 14.26
N GLU A 47 -4.14 4.32 13.91
CA GLU A 47 -3.27 5.38 13.39
C GLU A 47 -3.79 5.96 12.07
N LEU A 48 -4.24 5.11 11.13
CA LEU A 48 -4.88 5.59 9.90
C LEU A 48 -6.17 6.37 10.19
N ASP A 49 -6.98 5.92 11.15
CA ASP A 49 -8.23 6.60 11.57
C ASP A 49 -7.95 7.99 12.17
N LEU A 50 -6.90 8.12 12.98
CA LEU A 50 -6.45 9.39 13.55
C LEU A 50 -5.99 10.36 12.45
N LEU A 51 -5.14 9.89 11.53
CA LEU A 51 -4.67 10.70 10.40
C LEU A 51 -5.84 11.11 9.48
N GLY A 52 -6.79 10.21 9.24
CA GLY A 52 -8.00 10.50 8.47
C GLY A 52 -8.89 11.55 9.13
N SER A 53 -9.04 11.48 10.46
CA SER A 53 -9.79 12.46 11.24
C SER A 53 -9.11 13.84 11.23
N GLU A 54 -7.78 13.90 11.31
CA GLU A 54 -7.03 15.15 11.17
C GLU A 54 -7.20 15.74 9.76
N LEU A 55 -7.12 14.90 8.72
CA LEU A 55 -7.35 15.33 7.34
C LEU A 55 -8.76 15.92 7.17
N ALA A 56 -9.80 15.26 7.69
CA ALA A 56 -11.17 15.75 7.61
C ALA A 56 -11.35 17.12 8.29
N ALA A 57 -10.63 17.38 9.38
CA ALA A 57 -10.65 18.67 10.08
C ALA A 57 -9.91 19.78 9.32
N PHE A 58 -9.00 19.42 8.40
CA PHE A 58 -8.17 20.33 7.62
C PHE A 58 -8.61 20.45 6.15
N ALA A 59 -9.72 19.82 5.78
CA ALA A 59 -10.09 19.61 4.38
C ALA A 59 -10.23 20.93 3.60
N GLY A 60 -9.50 21.02 2.49
CA GLY A 60 -9.75 22.04 1.47
C GLY A 60 -10.83 21.58 0.49
N GLU A 61 -11.52 22.53 -0.15
CA GLU A 61 -12.60 22.20 -1.09
C GLU A 61 -12.06 21.76 -2.46
N GLY A 62 -12.60 20.65 -2.96
CA GLY A 62 -12.33 20.13 -4.29
C GLY A 62 -10.91 19.56 -4.48
N PRO A 63 -10.59 19.05 -5.69
CA PRO A 63 -9.40 18.24 -5.92
C PRO A 63 -8.07 18.86 -5.47
N ARG A 64 -7.87 20.16 -5.72
CA ARG A 64 -6.64 20.86 -5.32
C ARG A 64 -6.61 21.19 -3.83
N GLY A 65 -7.76 21.51 -3.24
CA GLY A 65 -7.87 21.76 -1.80
C GLY A 65 -7.59 20.49 -0.99
N GLU A 66 -8.20 19.38 -1.37
CA GLU A 66 -7.98 18.06 -0.77
C GLU A 66 -6.53 17.59 -0.94
N ALA A 67 -5.93 17.78 -2.11
CA ALA A 67 -4.52 17.48 -2.34
C ALA A 67 -3.57 18.33 -1.49
N ALA A 68 -3.85 19.63 -1.36
CA ALA A 68 -3.07 20.50 -0.49
C ALA A 68 -3.19 20.09 0.99
N ALA A 69 -4.39 19.71 1.43
CA ALA A 69 -4.62 19.20 2.78
C ALA A 69 -3.86 17.89 3.04
N LEU A 70 -3.86 16.95 2.09
CA LEU A 70 -3.07 15.71 2.17
C LEU A 70 -1.56 16.00 2.27
N ARG A 71 -1.05 16.91 1.44
CA ARG A 71 0.36 17.33 1.48
C ARG A 71 0.71 17.98 2.82
N GLU A 72 -0.16 18.81 3.37
CA GLU A 72 0.03 19.46 4.67
C GLU A 72 0.05 18.44 5.81
N VAL A 73 -1.00 17.63 5.94
CA VAL A 73 -1.12 16.68 7.05
C VAL A 73 -0.06 15.60 6.94
N LEU A 74 -0.01 14.84 5.84
CA LEU A 74 0.86 13.68 5.74
C LEU A 74 2.32 14.05 5.45
N GLY A 75 2.54 14.91 4.46
CA GLY A 75 3.88 15.25 4.01
C GLY A 75 4.62 16.20 4.94
N GLN A 76 3.97 17.27 5.40
CA GLN A 76 4.62 18.33 6.16
C GLN A 76 4.56 18.11 7.67
N ARG A 77 3.37 17.87 8.24
CA ARG A 77 3.22 17.69 9.70
C ARG A 77 3.72 16.34 10.18
N HIS A 78 3.31 15.26 9.51
CA HIS A 78 3.67 13.90 9.90
C HIS A 78 4.93 13.38 9.20
N GLY A 79 5.47 14.11 8.21
CA GLY A 79 6.78 13.83 7.62
C GLY A 79 6.84 12.58 6.72
N PHE A 80 5.70 12.06 6.26
CA PHE A 80 5.66 10.91 5.36
C PHE A 80 6.43 11.21 4.07
N SER A 81 7.46 10.41 3.81
CA SER A 81 8.34 10.63 2.66
C SER A 81 9.12 9.37 2.31
N GLY A 82 9.73 9.36 1.12
CA GLY A 82 10.55 8.27 0.66
C GLY A 82 11.75 7.96 1.56
N ASP A 83 12.04 6.68 1.76
CA ASP A 83 13.34 6.23 2.25
C ASP A 83 14.31 6.15 1.07
N ARG A 84 15.25 7.09 0.99
CA ARG A 84 16.24 7.15 -0.11
C ARG A 84 17.56 6.49 0.28
N ASP A 85 17.81 6.36 1.58
CA ASP A 85 19.08 5.89 2.11
C ASP A 85 19.09 4.35 2.18
N ASP A 86 17.95 3.73 2.46
CA ASP A 86 17.77 2.28 2.47
C ASP A 86 16.53 1.88 1.67
N TYR A 87 16.46 2.36 0.41
CA TYR A 87 15.29 2.24 -0.47
C TYR A 87 14.74 0.81 -0.56
N ASP A 88 15.63 -0.18 -0.76
CA ASP A 88 15.23 -1.55 -0.99
C ASP A 88 14.85 -2.31 0.29
N ASN A 89 14.84 -1.71 1.48
CA ASN A 89 14.53 -2.41 2.74
C ASN A 89 13.12 -3.05 2.71
N PRO A 90 12.95 -4.34 3.05
CA PRO A 90 11.62 -4.96 3.15
C PRO A 90 10.66 -4.20 4.06
N ASP A 91 11.18 -3.57 5.12
CA ASP A 91 10.40 -2.76 6.07
C ASP A 91 9.70 -1.57 5.39
N ASN A 92 10.25 -1.07 4.27
CA ASN A 92 9.62 -0.02 3.47
C ASN A 92 8.37 -0.51 2.71
N SER A 93 8.06 -1.80 2.79
CA SER A 93 6.84 -2.45 2.28
C SER A 93 5.93 -3.01 3.40
N MET A 94 6.20 -2.72 4.68
CA MET A 94 5.36 -3.13 5.81
C MET A 94 4.57 -1.95 6.38
N LEU A 95 3.23 -1.99 6.27
CA LEU A 95 2.38 -0.83 6.61
C LEU A 95 2.56 -0.38 8.07
N ASP A 96 2.62 -1.31 9.02
CA ASP A 96 2.83 -1.01 10.45
C ASP A 96 4.15 -0.27 10.68
N ILE A 97 5.22 -0.67 10.00
CA ILE A 97 6.53 -0.01 10.11
C ILE A 97 6.56 1.35 9.42
N VAL A 98 5.98 1.48 8.23
CA VAL A 98 5.94 2.76 7.52
C VAL A 98 5.09 3.79 8.26
N LEU A 99 4.00 3.36 8.90
CA LEU A 99 3.24 4.23 9.80
C LEU A 99 4.11 4.71 10.96
N GLN A 100 4.91 3.85 11.59
CA GLN A 100 5.77 4.27 12.71
C GLN A 100 6.93 5.17 12.26
N ARG A 101 7.65 4.79 11.21
CA ARG A 101 8.87 5.47 10.74
C ARG A 101 8.59 6.69 9.88
N ARG A 102 7.39 6.80 9.30
CA ARG A 102 7.00 7.81 8.29
C ARG A 102 7.89 7.77 7.04
N LYS A 103 8.53 6.63 6.79
CA LYS A 103 9.47 6.39 5.69
C LYS A 103 9.12 5.08 5.01
N GLY A 104 9.05 5.05 3.68
CA GLY A 104 8.68 3.85 2.94
C GLY A 104 8.92 3.93 1.43
N LEU A 105 8.51 2.90 0.71
CA LEU A 105 8.55 2.84 -0.75
C LEU A 105 7.38 3.62 -1.37
N PRO A 106 7.48 4.04 -2.65
CA PRO A 106 6.41 4.78 -3.33
C PRO A 106 5.04 4.10 -3.25
N ILE A 107 4.99 2.78 -3.40
CA ILE A 107 3.75 1.97 -3.32
C ILE A 107 3.10 2.07 -1.94
N LEU A 108 3.89 1.97 -0.86
CA LEU A 108 3.34 1.90 0.49
C LEU A 108 3.00 3.27 1.05
N LEU A 109 3.77 4.31 0.72
CA LEU A 109 3.39 5.68 1.01
C LEU A 109 2.09 6.06 0.26
N SER A 110 1.93 5.60 -0.97
CA SER A 110 0.68 5.77 -1.70
C SER A 110 -0.51 5.09 -1.03
N ILE A 111 -0.33 3.89 -0.47
CA ILE A 111 -1.38 3.23 0.32
C ILE A 111 -1.75 4.07 1.55
N VAL A 112 -0.77 4.60 2.29
CA VAL A 112 -1.05 5.50 3.43
C VAL A 112 -1.88 6.70 2.98
N TYR A 113 -1.51 7.35 1.88
CA TYR A 113 -2.27 8.50 1.35
C TYR A 113 -3.69 8.12 0.94
N VAL A 114 -3.88 6.99 0.25
CA VAL A 114 -5.20 6.49 -0.17
C VAL A 114 -6.08 6.16 1.04
N GLU A 115 -5.54 5.46 2.03
CA GLU A 115 -6.31 5.02 3.19
C GLU A 115 -6.66 6.16 4.14
N VAL A 116 -5.79 7.16 4.26
CA VAL A 116 -6.08 8.40 5.00
C VAL A 116 -7.09 9.26 4.25
N ALA A 117 -6.94 9.41 2.93
CA ALA A 117 -7.90 10.12 2.09
C ALA A 117 -9.30 9.51 2.18
N ARG A 118 -9.41 8.18 2.08
CA ARG A 118 -10.67 7.43 2.20
C ARG A 118 -11.38 7.72 3.53
N ARG A 119 -10.63 7.78 4.62
CA ARG A 119 -11.14 8.10 5.97
C ARG A 119 -11.52 9.58 6.10
N GLY A 120 -10.76 10.47 5.46
CA GLY A 120 -11.02 11.90 5.40
C GLY A 120 -12.11 12.31 4.40
N GLY A 121 -12.65 11.36 3.62
CA GLY A 121 -13.71 11.61 2.63
C GLY A 121 -13.23 12.09 1.25
N ALA A 122 -11.93 12.01 0.97
CA ALA A 122 -11.33 12.46 -0.30
C ALA A 122 -11.23 11.32 -1.34
N ALA A 123 -11.44 11.65 -2.61
CA ALA A 123 -11.51 10.69 -3.73
C ALA A 123 -10.14 10.39 -4.35
N LEU A 124 -9.26 9.79 -3.55
CA LEU A 124 -7.89 9.45 -3.92
C LEU A 124 -7.73 7.94 -4.19
N ALA A 125 -6.99 7.57 -5.24
CA ALA A 125 -6.68 6.18 -5.53
C ALA A 125 -5.22 6.01 -5.99
N GLY A 126 -4.67 4.81 -5.80
CA GLY A 126 -3.35 4.46 -6.30
C GLY A 126 -3.33 4.41 -7.84
N VAL A 127 -2.21 4.83 -8.42
CA VAL A 127 -1.99 4.86 -9.87
C VAL A 127 -0.62 4.28 -10.18
N GLY A 128 -0.61 3.20 -10.97
CA GLY A 128 0.62 2.70 -11.59
C GLY A 128 0.99 3.49 -12.83
N LEU A 129 2.22 4.02 -12.85
CA LEU A 129 2.86 4.62 -14.01
C LEU A 129 4.09 3.78 -14.41
N PRO A 130 4.60 3.91 -15.65
CA PRO A 130 5.87 3.28 -16.01
C PRO A 130 7.00 3.68 -15.04
N GLY A 131 7.50 2.70 -14.29
CA GLY A 131 8.58 2.89 -13.31
C GLY A 131 8.20 3.65 -12.04
N HIS A 132 6.96 4.11 -11.87
CA HIS A 132 6.52 4.92 -10.73
C HIS A 132 5.17 4.44 -10.18
N PHE A 133 4.93 4.65 -8.89
CA PHE A 133 3.62 4.44 -8.29
C PHE A 133 3.28 5.67 -7.46
N VAL A 134 2.13 6.27 -7.77
CA VAL A 134 1.69 7.55 -7.25
C VAL A 134 0.22 7.45 -6.85
N VAL A 135 -0.36 8.57 -6.41
CA VAL A 135 -1.80 8.67 -6.16
C VAL A 135 -2.44 9.68 -7.11
N GLY A 136 -3.67 9.40 -7.50
CA GLY A 136 -4.48 10.27 -8.35
C GLY A 136 -5.75 10.71 -7.64
N HIS A 137 -6.09 11.99 -7.75
CA HIS A 137 -7.38 12.53 -7.35
C HIS A 137 -8.32 12.60 -8.57
N PHE A 138 -9.38 11.81 -8.56
CA PHE A 138 -10.26 11.59 -9.72
C PHE A 138 -11.48 12.51 -9.79
N GLY A 139 -11.60 13.50 -8.91
CA GLY A 139 -12.63 14.54 -8.97
C GLY A 139 -12.49 15.57 -10.11
N GLN A 140 -11.52 15.41 -11.01
CA GLN A 140 -11.37 16.22 -12.23
C GLN A 140 -10.72 15.40 -13.36
N VAL A 141 -10.81 15.91 -14.60
CA VAL A 141 -10.20 15.30 -15.79
C VAL A 141 -9.27 16.32 -16.48
N PRO A 142 -7.98 16.03 -16.68
CA PRO A 142 -7.27 14.82 -16.19
C PRO A 142 -7.15 14.80 -14.65
N PRO A 143 -6.95 13.61 -14.04
CA PRO A 143 -6.79 13.52 -12.58
C PRO A 143 -5.54 14.27 -12.10
N LEU A 144 -5.61 14.80 -10.87
CA LEU A 144 -4.45 15.42 -10.22
C LEU A 144 -3.55 14.32 -9.67
N LEU A 145 -2.28 14.27 -10.10
CA LEU A 145 -1.32 13.28 -9.61
C LEU A 145 -0.45 13.87 -8.51
N LEU A 146 -0.31 13.15 -7.40
CA LEU A 146 0.55 13.51 -6.27
C LEU A 146 1.59 12.40 -6.06
N ASP A 147 2.79 12.76 -5.62
CA ASP A 147 3.88 11.84 -5.30
C ASP A 147 4.06 11.74 -3.78
N PRO A 148 3.50 10.71 -3.12
CA PRO A 148 3.72 10.44 -1.70
C PRO A 148 5.18 10.20 -1.33
N PHE A 149 6.01 9.69 -2.25
CA PHE A 149 7.45 9.53 -2.03
C PHE A 149 8.15 10.89 -1.91
N ALA A 150 7.62 11.92 -2.57
CA ALA A 150 8.01 13.33 -2.42
C ALA A 150 7.12 14.11 -1.44
N GLY A 151 6.46 13.44 -0.48
CA GLY A 151 5.64 14.08 0.55
C GLY A 151 4.32 14.65 0.03
N GLY A 152 3.78 14.10 -1.06
CA GLY A 152 2.52 14.54 -1.67
C GLY A 152 2.68 15.75 -2.59
N ALA A 153 3.88 15.98 -3.13
CA ALA A 153 4.08 16.99 -4.15
C ALA A 153 3.27 16.67 -5.41
N GLU A 154 2.67 17.68 -6.04
CA GLU A 154 1.98 17.52 -7.32
C GLU A 154 2.99 17.16 -8.42
N LEU A 155 2.69 16.16 -9.24
CA LEU A 155 3.53 15.81 -10.39
C LEU A 155 3.27 16.80 -11.52
N ALA A 156 4.31 17.54 -11.90
CA ALA A 156 4.30 18.39 -13.09
C ALA A 156 4.60 17.58 -14.37
N ILE A 157 3.80 16.55 -14.65
CA ILE A 157 3.89 15.73 -15.87
C ILE A 157 2.60 15.79 -16.67
N GLU A 158 2.70 15.54 -17.97
CA GLU A 158 1.51 15.27 -18.78
C GLU A 158 0.91 13.92 -18.33
N VAL A 159 -0.34 13.96 -17.87
CA VAL A 159 -1.05 12.79 -17.38
C VAL A 159 -1.38 11.88 -18.57
N PRO A 160 -0.91 10.62 -18.60
CA PRO A 160 -1.25 9.71 -19.68
C PRO A 160 -2.77 9.50 -19.79
N VAL A 161 -3.29 9.45 -21.01
CA VAL A 161 -4.74 9.31 -21.28
C VAL A 161 -5.35 8.04 -20.64
N ALA A 162 -4.53 7.01 -20.43
CA ALA A 162 -4.97 5.71 -19.90
C ALA A 162 -4.84 5.57 -18.36
N VAL A 163 -4.58 6.66 -17.62
CA VAL A 163 -4.51 6.58 -16.15
C VAL A 163 -5.86 6.16 -15.57
N ARG A 164 -5.83 5.16 -14.69
CA ARG A 164 -6.99 4.66 -13.94
C ARG A 164 -6.61 4.36 -12.49
N PRO A 165 -7.60 4.31 -11.58
CA PRO A 165 -7.43 3.73 -10.26
C PRO A 165 -6.95 2.28 -10.34
N TRP A 166 -6.01 1.90 -9.47
CA TRP A 166 -5.65 0.51 -9.21
C TRP A 166 -6.48 -0.07 -8.07
N GLY A 167 -6.86 -1.34 -8.21
CA GLY A 167 -7.57 -2.08 -7.16
C GLY A 167 -6.63 -2.63 -6.07
N SER A 168 -7.22 -3.21 -5.02
CA SER A 168 -6.50 -3.79 -3.90
C SER A 168 -5.55 -4.92 -4.32
N HIS A 169 -6.00 -5.86 -5.17
CA HIS A 169 -5.15 -6.98 -5.61
C HIS A 169 -3.98 -6.54 -6.47
N GLU A 170 -4.17 -5.60 -7.40
CA GLU A 170 -3.08 -5.07 -8.25
C GLU A 170 -2.02 -4.36 -7.40
N THR A 171 -2.47 -3.59 -6.41
CA THR A 171 -1.61 -2.91 -5.45
C THR A 171 -0.81 -3.91 -4.60
N ALA A 172 -1.48 -4.94 -4.05
CA ALA A 172 -0.83 -5.99 -3.27
C ALA A 172 0.17 -6.81 -4.10
N LEU A 173 -0.15 -7.15 -5.35
CA LEU A 173 0.76 -7.84 -6.26
C LEU A 173 2.04 -7.02 -6.49
N ARG A 174 1.91 -5.71 -6.70
CA ARG A 174 3.06 -4.81 -6.85
C ARG A 174 3.93 -4.73 -5.60
N MET A 175 3.33 -4.78 -4.40
CA MET A 175 4.06 -4.88 -3.14
C MET A 175 4.82 -6.20 -3.02
N LEU A 176 4.18 -7.33 -3.30
CA LEU A 176 4.82 -8.65 -3.30
C LEU A 176 5.95 -8.73 -4.33
N ASN A 177 5.81 -8.03 -5.47
CA ASN A 177 6.89 -7.89 -6.44
C ASN A 177 8.12 -7.19 -5.84
N ASN A 178 7.93 -6.10 -5.10
CA ASN A 178 9.02 -5.43 -4.38
C ASN A 178 9.63 -6.33 -3.30
N LEU A 179 8.80 -7.04 -2.53
CA LEU A 179 9.29 -7.89 -1.43
C LEU A 179 10.16 -9.05 -1.90
N VAL A 180 9.76 -9.77 -2.95
CA VAL A 180 10.61 -10.83 -3.51
C VAL A 180 11.95 -10.26 -3.98
N ALA A 181 11.96 -9.15 -4.72
CA ALA A 181 13.20 -8.53 -5.17
C ALA A 181 14.09 -8.11 -3.98
N SER A 182 13.48 -7.51 -2.96
CA SER A 182 14.13 -7.05 -1.74
C SER A 182 14.72 -8.19 -0.89
N TYR A 183 14.01 -9.31 -0.76
CA TYR A 183 14.51 -10.49 -0.04
C TYR A 183 15.59 -11.23 -0.85
N LEU A 184 15.46 -11.32 -2.18
CA LEU A 184 16.47 -11.91 -3.04
C LEU A 184 17.79 -11.13 -3.01
N SER A 185 17.74 -9.80 -3.05
CA SER A 185 18.95 -8.95 -2.98
C SER A 185 19.67 -9.08 -1.64
N ARG A 186 18.96 -9.53 -0.60
CA ARG A 186 19.49 -9.78 0.76
C ARG A 186 19.82 -11.24 1.02
N HIS A 187 19.77 -12.09 -0.01
CA HIS A 187 19.99 -13.53 0.09
C HIS A 187 19.03 -14.26 1.05
N ASP A 188 17.86 -13.68 1.34
CA ASP A 188 16.80 -14.30 2.13
C ASP A 188 15.84 -15.07 1.21
N LEU A 189 16.30 -16.23 0.73
CA LEU A 189 15.53 -17.06 -0.21
C LEU A 189 14.22 -17.56 0.40
N GLY A 190 14.18 -17.82 1.71
CA GLY A 190 12.99 -18.31 2.39
C GLY A 190 11.84 -17.30 2.36
N ARG A 191 12.11 -16.04 2.74
CA ARG A 191 11.10 -14.98 2.65
C ARG A 191 10.78 -14.59 1.22
N ALA A 192 11.74 -14.67 0.30
CA ALA A 192 11.46 -14.47 -1.12
C ALA A 192 10.47 -15.52 -1.67
N ILE A 193 10.64 -16.80 -1.31
CA ILE A 193 9.69 -17.87 -1.68
C ILE A 193 8.32 -17.60 -1.05
N ARG A 194 8.27 -17.23 0.23
CA ARG A 194 6.98 -16.90 0.89
C ARG A 194 6.25 -15.77 0.17
N ALA A 195 6.93 -14.68 -0.15
CA ALA A 195 6.33 -13.58 -0.91
C ALA A 195 5.88 -14.02 -2.32
N ALA A 196 6.63 -14.88 -3.00
CA ALA A 196 6.25 -15.42 -4.30
C ALA A 196 5.01 -16.34 -4.22
N GLU A 197 4.88 -17.17 -3.17
CA GLU A 197 3.68 -17.98 -2.91
C GLU A 197 2.44 -17.09 -2.73
N MET A 198 2.57 -16.01 -1.98
CA MET A 198 1.46 -15.08 -1.72
C MET A 198 0.96 -14.41 -3.00
N ARG A 199 1.81 -14.22 -4.03
CA ARG A 199 1.37 -13.68 -5.32
C ARG A 199 0.33 -14.60 -5.96
N LEU A 200 0.52 -15.91 -5.87
CA LEU A 200 -0.41 -16.90 -6.44
C LEU A 200 -1.71 -17.05 -5.66
N ALA A 201 -1.81 -16.48 -4.45
CA ALA A 201 -3.06 -16.42 -3.70
C ALA A 201 -3.98 -15.26 -4.15
N LEU A 202 -3.46 -14.28 -4.89
CA LEU A 202 -4.24 -13.21 -5.48
C LEU A 202 -4.98 -13.71 -6.74
N PRO A 203 -6.15 -13.14 -7.09
CA PRO A 203 -6.89 -13.50 -8.30
C PRO A 203 -6.19 -12.94 -9.55
N ILE A 204 -5.11 -13.61 -9.98
CA ILE A 204 -4.33 -13.26 -11.17
C ILE A 204 -4.84 -14.06 -12.37
N ALA A 205 -5.03 -13.40 -13.51
CA ALA A 205 -5.60 -14.02 -14.70
C ALA A 205 -4.54 -14.58 -15.66
N GLY A 206 -4.85 -15.71 -16.30
CA GLY A 206 -4.19 -16.18 -17.52
C GLY A 206 -2.67 -16.39 -17.41
N SER A 207 -1.94 -15.91 -18.41
CA SER A 207 -0.48 -16.11 -18.58
C SER A 207 0.37 -15.57 -17.43
N ASP A 208 -0.12 -14.57 -16.70
CA ASP A 208 0.63 -13.97 -15.59
C ASP A 208 0.73 -14.96 -14.42
N ALA A 209 -0.33 -15.72 -14.15
CA ALA A 209 -0.32 -16.75 -13.10
C ALA A 209 0.67 -17.89 -13.44
N GLU A 210 0.73 -18.31 -14.70
CA GLU A 210 1.68 -19.33 -15.17
C GLU A 210 3.14 -18.86 -15.04
N SER A 211 3.40 -17.59 -15.39
CA SER A 211 4.72 -16.98 -15.25
C SER A 211 5.17 -16.95 -13.79
N LEU A 212 4.29 -16.53 -12.87
CA LEU A 212 4.56 -16.49 -11.44
C LEU A 212 4.77 -17.89 -10.84
N ALA A 213 4.01 -18.89 -11.30
CA ALA A 213 4.18 -20.27 -10.86
C ALA A 213 5.54 -20.84 -11.31
N SER A 214 5.96 -20.53 -12.53
CA SER A 214 7.28 -20.90 -13.06
C SER A 214 8.42 -20.23 -12.27
N GLU A 215 8.28 -18.93 -11.97
CA GLU A 215 9.23 -18.20 -11.12
C GLU A 215 9.34 -18.84 -9.73
N LEU A 216 8.20 -19.15 -9.08
CA LEU A 216 8.19 -19.81 -7.77
C LEU A 216 8.87 -21.18 -7.80
N ALA A 217 8.62 -21.98 -8.84
CA ALA A 217 9.28 -23.28 -9.01
C ALA A 217 10.81 -23.13 -9.14
N SER A 218 11.27 -22.13 -9.90
CA SER A 218 12.69 -21.78 -10.03
C SER A 218 13.30 -21.35 -8.69
N LEU A 219 12.60 -20.53 -7.91
CA LEU A 219 13.06 -20.12 -6.58
C LEU A 219 13.18 -21.31 -5.62
N ARG A 220 12.19 -22.21 -5.59
CA ARG A 220 12.21 -23.42 -4.75
C ARG A 220 13.33 -24.37 -5.15
N ALA A 221 13.65 -24.49 -6.43
CA ALA A 221 14.75 -25.34 -6.90
C ALA A 221 16.12 -24.89 -6.37
N ARG A 222 16.29 -23.61 -5.99
CA ARG A 222 17.53 -23.08 -5.39
C ARG A 222 17.73 -23.46 -3.91
N LEU A 223 16.72 -24.03 -3.25
CA LEU A 223 16.83 -24.55 -1.88
C LEU A 223 17.38 -25.99 -1.84
N ASN A 224 17.33 -26.69 -2.97
CA ASN A 224 17.83 -28.06 -3.14
C ASN A 224 19.31 -28.06 -3.54
#